data_AF-A0A662VWL7-F1
#
_entry.id   AF-A0A662VWL7-F1
#
_cell.length_a   1.000
_cell.length_b   1.000
_cell.length_c   1.000
_cell.angle_alpha   90.00
_cell.angle_beta   90.00
_cell.angle_gamma   90.00
#
_symmetry.space_group_name_H-M   'P 1'
#
loop_
_entity.id
_entity.type
_entity.pdbx_description
1 polymer ?
#
loop_
_entity_poly.entity_id
_entity_poly.type
_entity_poly.pdbx_seq_one_letter_code
_entity_poly.pdbx_strand_id
1 'polypeptide(L)' 'MPNAKKVKINNIEGEMTEMFGNRILKFSLNNLEVTIAGKLSKEEIVKIAESMV' A
#
# COMPACT_ATOMS: atom_id res chain seq x y z
N MET A 1 -6.99 -7.17 -5.28
CA MET A 1 -8.35 -6.58 -5.08
C MET A 1 -8.92 -6.14 -6.45
N PRO A 2 -10.25 -6.08 -6.69
CA PRO A 2 -10.75 -5.56 -7.97
C PRO A 2 -10.24 -4.13 -8.18
N ASN A 3 -9.68 -3.85 -9.36
CA ASN A 3 -9.02 -2.58 -9.73
C ASN A 3 -7.72 -2.24 -8.97
N ALA A 4 -7.07 -3.20 -8.30
CA ALA A 4 -5.78 -2.97 -7.68
C ALA A 4 -4.70 -2.62 -8.72
N LYS A 5 -3.93 -1.56 -8.45
CA LYS A 5 -2.76 -1.18 -9.23
C LYS A 5 -1.50 -1.66 -8.50
N LYS A 6 -0.57 -2.25 -9.25
CA LYS A 6 0.76 -2.55 -8.72
C LYS A 6 1.47 -1.27 -8.30
N VAL A 7 2.11 -1.31 -7.14
CA VAL A 7 2.98 -0.26 -6.63
C VAL A 7 4.25 -0.89 -6.06
N LYS A 8 5.36 -0.18 -6.18
CA LYS A 8 6.65 -0.63 -5.64
C LYS A 8 6.93 0.16 -4.36
N ILE A 9 7.26 -0.57 -3.28
CA ILE A 9 7.67 -0.03 -1.97
C ILE A 9 9.12 -0.48 -1.77
N ASN A 10 10.10 0.39 -1.99
CA ASN A 10 11.51 -0.01 -2.08
C ASN A 10 11.73 -1.21 -3.03
N ASN A 11 12.04 -2.41 -2.50
CA ASN A 11 12.23 -3.64 -3.28
C ASN A 11 11.05 -4.61 -3.20
N ILE A 12 9.93 -4.21 -2.59
CA ILE A 12 8.74 -5.03 -2.37
C ILE A 12 7.63 -4.62 -3.35
N GLU A 13 6.98 -5.59 -3.98
CA GLU A 13 5.74 -5.36 -4.74
C GLU A 13 4.53 -5.30 -3.80
N GLY A 14 3.69 -4.29 -3.99
CA GLY A 14 2.41 -4.12 -3.29
C GLY A 14 1.25 -3.86 -4.25
N GLU A 15 0.04 -3.94 -3.70
CA GLU A 15 -1.22 -3.64 -4.37
C GLU A 15 -1.87 -2.41 -3.74
N MET A 16 -2.22 -1.44 -4.58
CA MET A 16 -2.96 -0.25 -4.19
C MET A 16 -4.38 -0.31 -4.74
N THR A 17 -5.39 -0.10 -3.92
CA THR A 17 -6.76 0.15 -4.37
C THR A 17 -7.32 1.44 -3.77
N GLU A 18 -8.34 1.99 -4.41
CA GLU A 18 -9.07 3.15 -3.93
C GLU A 18 -10.55 2.76 -3.74
N MET A 19 -11.07 2.92 -2.53
CA MET A 19 -12.46 2.63 -2.20
C MET A 19 -13.00 3.71 -1.27
N PHE A 20 -14.17 4.28 -1.62
CA PHE A 20 -14.87 5.28 -0.80
C PHE A 20 -13.99 6.48 -0.40
N GLY A 21 -13.08 6.91 -1.29
CA GLY A 21 -12.13 8.00 -1.04
C GLY A 21 -10.95 7.63 -0.12
N ASN A 22 -10.85 6.37 0.32
CA ASN A 22 -9.69 5.84 1.01
C ASN A 22 -8.76 5.14 0.02
N ARG A 23 -7.45 5.28 0.24
CA ARG A 23 -6.44 4.43 -0.38
C ARG A 23 -6.09 3.29 0.56
N ILE A 24 -5.98 2.11 -0.02
CA ILE A 24 -5.62 0.88 0.69
C ILE A 24 -4.39 0.31 0.00
N LEU A 25 -3.29 0.23 0.73
CA LEU A 25 -2.04 -0.38 0.31
C LEU A 25 -1.84 -1.71 1.02
N LYS A 26 -1.65 -2.77 0.26
CA LYS A 26 -1.36 -4.11 0.78
C LYS A 26 -0.02 -4.60 0.24
N PHE A 27 0.84 -5.11 1.12
CA PHE A 27 2.13 -5.69 0.76
C PHE A 27 2.54 -6.77 1.77
N SER A 28 3.54 -7.58 1.41
CA SER A 28 4.10 -8.62 2.27
C SER A 28 5.50 -8.23 2.74
N LEU A 29 5.76 -8.33 4.04
CA LEU A 29 7.05 -8.06 4.67
C LEU A 29 7.37 -9.19 5.66
N ASN A 30 8.43 -9.96 5.45
CA ASN A 30 8.85 -11.03 6.39
C ASN A 30 7.73 -12.01 6.80
N ASN A 31 6.94 -12.49 5.83
CA ASN A 31 5.74 -13.32 6.04
C ASN A 31 4.59 -12.65 6.80
N LEU A 32 4.65 -11.33 7.03
CA LEU A 32 3.55 -10.52 7.54
C LEU A 32 2.83 -9.84 6.37
N GLU A 33 1.51 -10.03 6.31
CA GLU A 33 0.66 -9.25 5.43
C GLU A 33 0.35 -7.89 6.08
N VAL A 34 0.83 -6.81 5.47
CA VAL A 34 0.61 -5.44 5.95
C VAL A 34 -0.46 -4.80 5.08
N THR A 35 -1.48 -4.23 5.72
CA THR A 35 -2.49 -3.40 5.07
C THR A 35 -2.53 -2.03 5.72
N ILE A 36 -2.30 -0.98 4.93
CA ILE A 36 -2.44 0.42 5.34
C ILE A 36 -3.68 0.97 4.65
N ALA A 37 -4.60 1.56 5.40
CA ALA A 37 -5.82 2.15 4.85
C ALA A 37 -6.06 3.55 5.42
N GLY A 38 -6.35 4.52 4.56
CA GLY A 38 -6.67 5.87 5.01
C GLY A 38 -6.95 6.87 3.89
N LYS A 39 -7.39 8.07 4.28
CA LYS A 39 -7.58 9.22 3.38
C LYS A 39 -6.24 9.94 3.13
N LEU A 40 -5.29 9.22 2.55
CA LEU A 40 -3.95 9.70 2.25
C LEU A 40 -3.75 9.78 0.75
N SER A 41 -2.88 10.68 0.28
CA SER A 41 -2.34 10.64 -1.08
C SER A 41 -1.61 9.31 -1.34
N LYS A 42 -1.41 8.96 -2.61
CA LYS A 42 -0.64 7.77 -2.98
C LYS A 42 0.79 7.88 -2.45
N GLU A 43 1.36 9.08 -2.49
CA GLU A 43 2.72 9.37 -2.06
C GLU A 43 2.89 9.24 -0.54
N GLU A 44 1.92 9.72 0.25
CA GLU A 44 1.95 9.60 1.72
C GLU A 44 1.85 8.15 2.17
N ILE A 45 0.91 7.37 1.63
CA ILE A 45 0.72 5.98 2.03
C ILE A 45 1.93 5.11 1.63
N VAL A 46 2.56 5.40 0.48
CA VAL A 46 3.80 4.74 0.06
C VAL A 46 4.95 5.10 1.00
N LYS A 47 5.13 6.37 1.36
CA LYS A 47 6.17 6.79 2.33
C LYS A 47 6.01 6.12 3.69
N ILE A 48 4.77 5.95 4.17
CA ILE A 48 4.52 5.20 5.41
C ILE A 48 4.96 3.75 5.25
N ALA A 49 4.59 3.09 4.15
CA ALA A 49 5.03 1.73 3.88
C ALA A 49 6.56 1.61 3.76
N GLU A 50 7.22 2.56 3.10
CA GLU A 50 8.69 2.61 2.97
C GLU A 50 9.37 2.78 4.32
N SER A 51 8.75 3.50 5.28
CA SER A 51 9.30 3.64 6.64
C SER A 51 9.19 2.38 7.50
N MET A 52 8.40 1.39 7.06
CA MET A 52 8.26 0.09 7.73
C MET A 52 9.24 -0.97 7.21
N VAL A 53 9.90 -0.72 6.07
CA VAL A 53 10.69 -1.69 5.29
C VAL A 53 12.16 -1.32 5.29
#